data_AF-A0A7K6LBW0-F1
#
_entry.id   AF-A0A7K6LBW0-F1
#
_cell.length_a   1.000
_cell.length_b   1.000
_cell.length_c   1.000
_cell.angle_alpha   90.00
_cell.angle_beta   90.00
_cell.angle_gamma   90.00
#
_symmetry.space_group_name_H-M   'P 1'
#
loop_
_entity.id
_entity.type
_entity.pdbx_description
1 polymer ?
#
loop_
_entity_poly.entity_id
_entity_poly.type
_entity_poly.pdbx_seq_one_letter_code
_entity_poly.pdbx_strand_id
1 'polypeptide(L)'
;QEEIPRPVHDSGNILKQGYLEKRSREPSFFGSEWHKRWCVLTQRNFFYYANEKSKQPKGSFPIERYQPRLASQLRKDSRKKCCFELLCPGKRSYEFTAPSVAEAEDWVEQIRFLLKDLSSLTIPCDEDEEEEEEEELSKDLDSSDSMNNSHNSTLIMEEPSPELEGDDIYEVLPGEIPNSQ
;
A
#
# COMPACT_ATOMS: atom_id res chain seq x y z
N GLN A 1 1.25 -24.49 -39.88
CA GLN A 1 1.13 -24.93 -38.47
C GLN A 1 1.25 -23.68 -37.64
N GLU A 2 0.13 -23.21 -37.09
CA GLU A 2 0.08 -22.01 -36.25
C GLU A 2 0.74 -22.36 -34.91
N GLU A 3 1.94 -21.84 -34.66
CA GLU A 3 2.67 -22.09 -33.42
C GLU A 3 2.02 -21.24 -32.32
N ILE A 4 1.10 -21.87 -31.58
CA ILE A 4 0.47 -21.27 -30.40
C ILE A 4 1.61 -20.84 -29.44
N PRO A 5 1.70 -19.56 -29.05
CA PRO A 5 2.74 -19.12 -28.14
C PRO A 5 2.59 -19.91 -26.84
N ARG A 6 3.60 -20.70 -26.49
CA ARG A 6 3.68 -21.33 -25.18
C ARG A 6 3.59 -20.20 -24.14
N PRO A 7 2.67 -20.24 -23.17
CA PRO A 7 2.65 -19.24 -22.12
C PRO A 7 4.02 -19.30 -21.47
N VAL A 8 4.75 -18.18 -21.59
CA VAL A 8 6.08 -18.01 -21.03
C VAL A 8 5.94 -18.42 -19.57
N HIS A 9 6.57 -19.54 -19.19
CA HIS A 9 6.76 -19.83 -17.79
C HIS A 9 7.56 -18.64 -17.29
N ASP A 10 6.90 -17.77 -16.53
CA ASP A 10 7.56 -16.70 -15.80
C ASP A 10 8.42 -17.40 -14.74
N SER A 11 9.55 -17.91 -15.23
CA SER A 11 10.59 -18.63 -14.50
C SER A 11 11.45 -17.62 -13.73
N GLY A 12 11.10 -16.33 -13.80
CA GLY A 12 11.70 -15.26 -13.04
C GLY A 12 11.48 -15.51 -11.56
N ASN A 13 12.48 -16.13 -10.95
CA ASN A 13 12.67 -16.25 -9.51
C ASN A 13 11.47 -16.89 -8.78
N ILE A 14 11.31 -18.20 -8.94
CA ILE A 14 10.43 -18.98 -8.06
C ILE A 14 11.00 -18.92 -6.64
N LEU A 15 10.25 -18.31 -5.72
CA LEU A 15 10.64 -18.16 -4.32
C LEU A 15 10.24 -19.39 -3.51
N LYS A 16 9.05 -19.93 -3.77
CA LYS A 16 8.54 -21.12 -3.09
C LYS A 16 7.56 -21.87 -3.96
N GLN A 17 7.58 -23.19 -3.86
CA GLN A 17 6.61 -24.06 -4.54
C GLN A 17 6.26 -25.27 -3.68
N GLY A 18 5.04 -25.77 -3.83
CA GLY A 18 4.58 -26.91 -3.03
C GLY A 18 3.10 -27.21 -3.19
N TYR A 19 2.67 -28.36 -2.68
CA TYR A 19 1.26 -28.72 -2.65
C TYR A 19 0.55 -28.04 -1.48
N LEU A 20 -0.55 -27.36 -1.78
CA LEU A 20 -1.46 -26.76 -0.80
C LEU A 20 -2.89 -27.19 -1.09
N GLU A 21 -3.71 -27.31 -0.06
CA GLU A 21 -5.16 -27.42 -0.24
C GLU A 21 -5.74 -26.02 -0.31
N LYS A 22 -6.32 -25.65 -1.45
CA LYS A 22 -6.98 -24.35 -1.64
C LYS A 22 -8.48 -24.49 -1.45
N ARG A 23 -9.10 -23.56 -0.71
CA ARG A 23 -10.56 -23.50 -0.57
C ARG A 23 -11.24 -23.10 -1.89
N SER A 24 -12.36 -23.77 -2.18
CA SER A 24 -13.16 -23.58 -3.39
C SER A 24 -13.67 -22.14 -3.46
N ARG A 25 -13.89 -21.66 -4.69
CA ARG A 25 -14.51 -20.35 -4.86
C ARG A 25 -15.97 -20.38 -4.43
N GLU A 26 -16.70 -21.39 -4.85
CA GLU A 26 -18.12 -21.50 -4.60
C GLU A 26 -18.36 -22.41 -3.39
N PRO A 27 -19.41 -22.11 -2.58
CA PRO A 27 -19.91 -23.04 -1.59
C PRO A 27 -20.17 -24.38 -2.29
N SER A 28 -19.37 -25.37 -1.92
CA SER A 28 -19.44 -26.66 -2.58
C SER A 28 -20.67 -27.41 -2.07
N PHE A 29 -21.75 -27.40 -2.87
CA PHE A 29 -22.99 -28.09 -2.52
C PHE A 29 -22.88 -29.63 -2.59
N PHE A 30 -21.89 -30.17 -3.32
CA PHE A 30 -21.76 -31.61 -3.59
C PHE A 30 -20.32 -32.15 -3.52
N GLY A 31 -19.39 -31.45 -2.87
CA GLY A 31 -17.99 -31.88 -2.83
C GLY A 31 -17.15 -31.26 -1.73
N SER A 32 -15.88 -31.68 -1.65
CA SER A 32 -14.90 -31.10 -0.73
C SER A 32 -14.69 -29.62 -1.02
N GLU A 33 -14.81 -28.79 0.02
CA GLU A 33 -14.49 -27.36 -0.08
C GLU A 33 -13.00 -27.15 -0.37
N TRP A 34 -12.14 -28.09 0.04
CA TRP A 34 -10.69 -28.01 -0.08
C TRP A 34 -10.18 -28.87 -1.22
N HIS A 35 -9.34 -28.28 -2.07
CA HIS A 35 -8.79 -28.94 -3.25
C HIS A 35 -7.27 -28.86 -3.26
N LYS A 36 -6.59 -30.01 -3.38
CA LYS A 36 -5.14 -30.05 -3.55
C LYS A 36 -4.74 -29.38 -4.87
N ARG A 37 -3.81 -28.43 -4.80
CA ARG A 37 -3.24 -27.67 -5.92
C ARG A 37 -1.74 -27.56 -5.74
N TRP A 38 -1.02 -27.60 -6.85
CA TRP A 38 0.40 -27.25 -6.86
C TRP A 38 0.51 -25.73 -6.93
N CYS A 39 1.06 -25.11 -5.91
CA CYS A 39 1.18 -23.67 -5.80
C CYS A 39 2.63 -23.25 -6.03
N VAL A 40 2.81 -22.14 -6.75
CA VAL A 40 4.11 -21.56 -7.07
C VAL A 40 4.05 -20.08 -6.79
N LEU A 41 4.90 -19.60 -5.89
CA LEU A 41 5.11 -18.19 -5.59
C LEU A 41 6.34 -17.70 -6.34
N THR A 42 6.14 -16.66 -7.13
CA THR A 42 7.19 -15.88 -7.81
C THR A 42 7.31 -14.51 -7.15
N GLN A 43 8.26 -13.69 -7.60
CA GLN A 43 8.48 -12.36 -7.05
C GLN A 43 7.27 -11.42 -7.20
N ARG A 44 6.41 -11.60 -8.21
CA ARG A 44 5.25 -10.72 -8.43
C ARG A 44 3.91 -11.44 -8.32
N ASN A 45 3.88 -12.73 -8.64
CA ASN A 45 2.65 -13.48 -8.84
C ASN A 45 2.62 -14.78 -8.04
N PHE A 46 1.41 -15.16 -7.62
CA PHE A 46 1.13 -16.48 -7.07
C PHE A 46 0.32 -17.28 -8.09
N PHE A 47 0.81 -18.45 -8.45
CA PHE A 47 0.19 -19.36 -9.41
C PHE A 47 -0.31 -20.61 -8.69
N TYR A 48 -1.43 -21.16 -9.14
CA TYR A 48 -1.88 -22.48 -8.71
C TYR A 48 -2.29 -23.35 -9.91
N TYR A 49 -1.83 -24.59 -9.88
CA TYR A 49 -1.99 -25.59 -10.91
C TYR A 49 -2.81 -26.77 -10.38
N ALA A 50 -3.41 -27.55 -11.28
CA ALA A 50 -4.11 -28.77 -10.87
C ALA A 50 -3.14 -29.78 -10.23
N ASN A 51 -1.93 -29.89 -10.78
CA ASN A 51 -0.82 -30.68 -10.28
C ASN A 51 0.50 -30.06 -10.77
N GLU A 52 1.63 -30.55 -10.28
CA GLU A 52 2.98 -30.08 -10.63
C GLU A 52 3.31 -30.24 -12.12
N LYS A 53 2.77 -31.27 -12.78
CA LYS A 53 3.02 -31.56 -14.21
C LYS A 53 2.12 -30.76 -15.15
N SER A 54 1.26 -29.89 -14.63
CA SER A 54 0.30 -29.13 -15.43
C SER A 54 1.01 -28.04 -16.22
N LYS A 55 0.81 -28.03 -17.55
CA LYS A 55 1.40 -27.02 -18.44
C LYS A 55 0.82 -25.62 -18.23
N GLN A 56 -0.44 -25.52 -17.79
CA GLN A 56 -1.14 -24.25 -17.60
C GLN A 56 -1.63 -24.10 -16.16
N PRO A 57 -1.49 -22.90 -15.56
CA PRO A 57 -2.07 -22.62 -14.25
C PRO A 57 -3.59 -22.62 -14.34
N LYS A 58 -4.24 -23.11 -13.29
CA LYS A 58 -5.70 -22.96 -13.11
C LYS A 58 -6.08 -21.52 -12.78
N GLY A 59 -5.12 -20.73 -12.33
CA GLY A 59 -5.24 -19.29 -12.17
C GLY A 59 -3.99 -18.72 -11.52
N SER A 60 -3.93 -17.39 -11.53
CA SER A 60 -2.89 -16.60 -10.90
C SER A 60 -3.47 -15.33 -10.30
N PHE A 61 -2.72 -14.72 -9.39
CA PHE A 61 -3.02 -13.39 -8.87
C PHE A 61 -1.72 -12.68 -8.47
N PRO A 62 -1.67 -11.34 -8.59
CA PRO A 62 -0.52 -10.55 -8.16
C PRO A 62 -0.45 -10.54 -6.63
N ILE A 63 0.72 -10.81 -6.07
CA ILE A 63 0.89 -10.93 -4.61
C ILE A 63 0.89 -9.57 -3.91
N GLU A 64 1.35 -8.52 -4.59
CA GLU A 64 1.47 -7.13 -4.09
C GLU A 64 0.21 -6.58 -3.41
N ARG A 65 -0.98 -7.05 -3.83
CA ARG A 65 -2.27 -6.59 -3.32
C ARG A 65 -2.82 -7.42 -2.17
N TYR A 66 -2.10 -8.47 -1.78
CA TYR A 66 -2.53 -9.44 -0.78
C TYR A 66 -1.68 -9.33 0.49
N GLN A 67 -2.28 -9.64 1.63
CA GLN A 67 -1.62 -9.70 2.92
C GLN A 67 -1.73 -11.13 3.48
N PRO A 68 -0.60 -11.81 3.77
CA PRO A 68 -0.61 -13.16 4.32
C PRO A 68 -0.90 -13.14 5.82
N ARG A 69 -1.78 -14.05 6.25
CA ARG A 69 -2.17 -14.21 7.66
C ARG A 69 -2.43 -15.69 7.98
N LEU A 70 -1.98 -16.14 9.15
CA LEU A 70 -2.38 -17.45 9.67
C LEU A 70 -3.86 -17.41 10.09
N ALA A 71 -4.61 -18.41 9.69
CA ALA A 71 -6.07 -18.40 9.76
C ALA A 71 -6.60 -19.69 10.35
N SER A 72 -6.43 -19.85 11.68
CA SER A 72 -6.87 -21.05 12.40
C SER A 72 -8.39 -21.20 12.49
N GLN A 73 -9.15 -20.16 12.16
CA GLN A 73 -10.60 -20.20 12.10
C GLN A 73 -11.17 -20.91 10.86
N LEU A 74 -10.33 -21.19 9.84
CA LEU A 74 -10.79 -21.76 8.57
C LEU A 74 -11.20 -23.23 8.67
N ARG A 75 -10.70 -23.96 9.68
CA ARG A 75 -11.01 -25.37 9.92
C ARG A 75 -11.24 -25.63 11.40
N LYS A 76 -12.04 -26.66 11.71
CA LYS A 76 -12.31 -27.12 13.08
C LYS A 76 -11.52 -28.38 13.45
N ASP A 77 -10.75 -28.94 12.53
CA ASP A 77 -9.96 -30.16 12.72
C ASP A 77 -8.54 -29.87 13.27
N SER A 78 -7.74 -30.92 13.46
CA SER A 78 -6.34 -30.80 13.91
C SER A 78 -5.45 -29.99 12.96
N ARG A 79 -5.84 -29.84 11.68
CA ARG A 79 -5.12 -29.08 10.66
C ARG A 79 -5.43 -27.58 10.67
N LYS A 80 -6.28 -27.11 11.59
CA LYS A 80 -6.56 -25.68 11.75
C LYS A 80 -5.31 -24.82 11.91
N LYS A 81 -4.26 -25.33 12.55
CA LYS A 81 -2.99 -24.59 12.72
C LYS A 81 -2.15 -24.54 11.44
N CYS A 82 -2.42 -25.41 10.47
CA CYS A 82 -1.76 -25.43 9.16
C CYS A 82 -2.45 -24.52 8.13
N CYS A 83 -3.44 -23.72 8.55
CA CYS A 83 -4.25 -22.90 7.66
C CYS A 83 -3.74 -21.46 7.61
N PHE A 84 -3.72 -20.89 6.41
CA PHE A 84 -3.39 -19.50 6.19
C PHE A 84 -4.26 -18.91 5.07
N GLU A 85 -4.36 -17.60 5.05
CA GLU A 85 -5.12 -16.86 4.07
C GLU A 85 -4.32 -15.67 3.52
N LEU A 86 -4.66 -15.29 2.30
CA LEU A 86 -4.18 -14.10 1.61
C LEU A 86 -5.37 -13.17 1.47
N LEU A 87 -5.40 -12.12 2.29
CA LEU A 87 -6.44 -11.11 2.32
C LEU A 87 -6.14 -10.03 1.29
N CYS A 88 -7.11 -9.63 0.47
CA CYS A 88 -6.98 -8.48 -0.43
C CYS A 88 -8.04 -7.44 -0.06
N PRO A 89 -7.67 -6.21 0.32
CA PRO A 89 -8.63 -5.14 0.50
C PRO A 89 -9.46 -4.94 -0.78
N GLY A 90 -10.79 -4.88 -0.63
CA GLY A 90 -11.72 -4.69 -1.75
C GLY A 90 -11.88 -5.88 -2.72
N LYS A 91 -11.23 -7.02 -2.46
CA LYS A 91 -11.42 -8.25 -3.25
C LYS A 91 -11.55 -9.46 -2.34
N ARG A 92 -11.80 -10.61 -2.96
CA ARG A 92 -11.87 -11.89 -2.28
C ARG A 92 -10.50 -12.33 -1.72
N SER A 93 -10.53 -12.91 -0.53
CA SER A 93 -9.41 -13.63 0.08
C SER A 93 -9.19 -15.03 -0.53
N TYR A 94 -7.94 -15.46 -0.56
CA TYR A 94 -7.57 -16.83 -0.90
C TYR A 94 -7.15 -17.58 0.35
N GLU A 95 -7.63 -18.80 0.47
CA GLU A 95 -7.46 -19.59 1.69
C GLU A 95 -6.82 -20.94 1.37
N PHE A 96 -5.85 -21.30 2.19
CA PHE A 96 -4.97 -22.44 1.97
C PHE A 96 -4.76 -23.24 3.26
N THR A 97 -4.59 -24.54 3.12
CA THR A 97 -4.09 -25.44 4.17
C THR A 97 -2.79 -26.06 3.69
N ALA A 98 -1.72 -25.90 4.46
CA ALA A 98 -0.43 -26.53 4.23
C ALA A 98 -0.38 -27.97 4.81
N PRO A 99 0.60 -28.80 4.39
CA PRO A 99 0.76 -30.15 4.94
C PRO A 99 1.13 -30.14 6.43
N SER A 100 1.84 -29.11 6.89
CA SER A 100 2.29 -28.94 8.27
C SER A 100 2.15 -27.48 8.76
N VAL A 101 2.22 -27.29 10.08
CA VAL A 101 2.20 -25.94 10.69
C VAL A 101 3.42 -25.14 10.26
N ALA A 102 4.61 -25.77 10.30
CA ALA A 102 5.85 -25.15 9.87
C ALA A 102 5.79 -24.68 8.41
N GLU A 103 5.20 -25.48 7.51
CA GLU A 103 5.02 -25.03 6.12
C GLU A 103 4.03 -23.87 6.00
N ALA A 104 2.94 -23.86 6.78
CA ALA A 104 1.99 -22.74 6.76
C ALA A 104 2.66 -21.43 7.20
N GLU A 105 3.46 -21.49 8.26
CA GLU A 105 4.26 -20.37 8.76
C GLU A 105 5.27 -19.91 7.69
N ASP A 106 6.04 -20.84 7.12
CA ASP A 106 7.03 -20.55 6.09
C ASP A 106 6.41 -19.92 4.83
N TRP A 107 5.24 -20.40 4.38
CA TRP A 107 4.50 -19.76 3.29
C TRP A 107 4.10 -18.31 3.63
N VAL A 108 3.60 -18.07 4.85
CA VAL A 108 3.20 -16.73 5.29
C VAL A 108 4.41 -15.81 5.42
N GLU A 109 5.52 -16.28 5.98
CA GLU A 109 6.75 -15.53 6.15
C GLU A 109 7.40 -15.19 4.82
N GLN A 110 7.50 -16.15 3.90
CA GLN A 110 8.07 -15.93 2.57
C GLN A 110 7.28 -14.88 1.79
N ILE A 111 5.94 -14.94 1.83
CA ILE A 111 5.08 -13.94 1.20
C ILE A 111 5.22 -12.58 1.89
N ARG A 112 5.26 -12.56 3.23
CA ARG A 112 5.43 -11.31 3.98
C ARG A 112 6.77 -10.64 3.68
N PHE A 113 7.84 -11.42 3.63
CA PHE A 113 9.17 -10.94 3.27
C PHE A 113 9.17 -10.34 1.87
N LEU A 114 8.57 -11.04 0.91
CA LEU A 114 8.43 -10.54 -0.46
C LEU A 114 7.69 -9.21 -0.53
N LEU A 115 6.59 -9.06 0.21
CA LEU A 115 5.83 -7.79 0.23
C LEU A 115 6.66 -6.64 0.79
N LYS A 116 7.47 -6.90 1.83
CA LYS A 116 8.39 -5.90 2.39
C LYS A 116 9.47 -5.53 1.38
N ASP A 117 10.04 -6.51 0.69
CA ASP A 117 11.05 -6.31 -0.35
C ASP A 117 10.50 -5.45 -1.49
N LEU A 118 9.28 -5.77 -1.96
CA LEU A 118 8.60 -4.98 -3.00
C LEU A 118 8.29 -3.54 -2.56
N SER A 119 7.96 -3.32 -1.28
CA SER A 119 7.81 -1.96 -0.73
C SER A 119 9.14 -1.25 -0.47
N SER A 120 10.25 -1.99 -0.30
CA SER A 120 11.57 -1.41 -0.06
C SER A 120 12.24 -0.95 -1.35
N LEU A 121 11.79 -1.44 -2.51
CA LEU A 121 12.28 -1.00 -3.82
C LEU A 121 11.82 0.43 -4.19
N THR A 122 10.95 1.05 -3.40
CA THR A 122 10.68 2.49 -3.50
C THR A 122 11.65 3.24 -2.61
N ILE A 123 12.62 3.93 -3.22
CA ILE A 123 13.50 4.87 -2.54
C ILE A 123 12.62 5.98 -1.96
N PRO A 124 12.58 6.21 -0.63
CA PRO A 124 12.06 7.46 -0.10
C PRO A 124 12.94 8.57 -0.68
N CYS A 125 12.35 9.50 -1.44
CA CYS A 125 13.06 10.74 -1.74
C CYS A 125 13.20 11.46 -0.39
N ASP A 126 14.42 11.59 0.10
CA ASP A 126 14.75 12.55 1.16
C ASP A 126 14.51 13.95 0.58
N GLU A 127 13.27 14.44 0.67
CA GLU A 127 12.95 15.87 0.58
C GLU A 127 13.16 16.43 2.00
N ASP A 128 14.01 17.46 2.11
CA ASP A 128 14.20 18.34 3.27
C ASP A 128 15.26 17.93 4.32
N GLU A 129 16.54 18.12 3.98
CA GLU A 129 17.55 18.65 4.92
C GLU A 129 18.18 19.90 4.30
N GLU A 130 17.37 20.93 4.05
CA GLU A 130 17.82 22.32 3.99
C GLU A 130 17.49 22.96 5.35
N GLU A 131 18.29 22.70 6.38
CA GLU A 131 18.39 23.61 7.52
C GLU A 131 19.65 24.46 7.33
N GLU A 132 19.41 25.71 6.95
CA GLU A 132 20.35 26.82 6.93
C GLU A 132 21.01 26.99 8.32
N GLU A 133 22.26 26.55 8.49
CA GLU A 133 23.13 27.09 9.54
C GLU A 133 23.85 28.34 8.99
N GLU A 134 23.10 29.43 8.84
CA GLU A 134 23.68 30.78 8.75
C GLU A 134 23.76 31.40 10.14
N GLU A 135 24.93 32.00 10.40
CA GLU A 135 25.27 32.98 11.44
C GLU A 135 25.47 32.47 12.88
N GLU A 136 26.74 32.48 13.32
CA GLU A 136 27.21 32.98 14.63
C GLU A 136 28.77 32.98 14.62
N LEU A 137 29.36 33.76 13.69
CA LEU A 137 30.79 34.09 13.71
C LEU A 137 30.95 35.60 13.94
N SER A 138 30.90 36.02 15.20
CA SER A 138 31.76 37.08 15.71
C SER A 138 31.71 37.13 17.22
N LYS A 139 32.72 36.53 17.86
CA LYS A 139 33.00 36.73 19.29
C LYS A 139 33.60 38.11 19.51
N ASP A 140 33.08 38.75 20.55
CA ASP A 140 33.31 40.12 20.98
C ASP A 140 34.79 40.53 21.05
N LEU A 141 35.11 41.69 20.47
CA LEU A 141 36.33 42.44 20.74
C LEU A 141 35.97 43.77 21.41
N ASP A 142 36.34 43.84 22.67
CA ASP A 142 36.22 44.94 23.63
C ASP A 142 37.04 46.17 23.22
N SER A 143 36.46 47.39 23.29
CA SER A 143 37.15 48.61 23.78
C SER A 143 36.32 49.89 23.72
N SER A 144 36.06 50.41 24.93
CA SER A 144 36.17 51.80 25.41
C SER A 144 35.63 53.03 24.65
N ASP A 145 34.81 53.76 25.42
CA ASP A 145 34.84 55.20 25.71
C ASP A 145 34.22 56.28 24.79
N SER A 146 33.14 56.84 25.35
CA SER A 146 32.92 58.27 25.65
C SER A 146 32.25 59.23 24.65
N MET A 147 31.20 59.86 25.21
CA MET A 147 30.62 61.20 25.02
C MET A 147 29.54 61.46 23.94
N ASN A 148 28.28 61.46 24.44
CA ASN A 148 27.29 62.55 24.40
C ASN A 148 27.08 63.33 23.09
N ASN A 149 25.88 63.23 22.50
CA ASN A 149 24.92 64.33 22.56
C ASN A 149 23.48 63.87 22.24
N SER A 150 22.58 64.38 23.07
CA SER A 150 21.12 64.39 22.99
C SER A 150 20.55 64.68 21.59
N HIS A 151 19.49 63.96 21.22
CA HIS A 151 18.22 64.59 20.87
C HIS A 151 17.08 63.56 20.90
N ASN A 152 16.13 63.86 21.78
CA ASN A 152 14.86 63.20 21.96
C ASN A 152 14.01 63.31 20.68
N SER A 153 13.19 62.30 20.36
CA SER A 153 11.73 62.46 20.35
C SER A 153 11.03 61.13 20.09
N THR A 154 10.08 60.86 20.96
CA THR A 154 9.14 59.72 21.04
C THR A 154 7.97 59.88 20.05
N LEU A 155 7.28 58.75 19.82
CA LEU A 155 5.94 58.57 19.24
C LEU A 155 5.96 58.49 17.69
N ILE A 156 5.33 57.49 17.07
CA ILE A 156 3.87 57.42 16.90
C ILE A 156 3.45 55.97 16.58
N MET A 157 2.32 55.57 17.17
CA MET A 157 1.55 54.35 16.93
C MET A 157 0.66 54.46 15.68
N GLU A 158 0.15 53.29 15.29
CA GLU A 158 -1.14 53.04 14.61
C GLU A 158 -1.20 52.93 13.08
N GLU A 159 -1.81 51.79 12.70
CA GLU A 159 -2.49 51.48 11.45
C GLU A 159 -3.34 52.63 10.90
N PRO A 160 -3.63 52.57 9.59
CA PRO A 160 -5.03 52.46 9.23
C PRO A 160 -5.32 51.53 8.03
N SER A 161 -6.36 50.73 8.16
CA SER A 161 -7.27 50.40 7.05
C SER A 161 -7.97 51.68 6.57
N PRO A 162 -8.18 51.85 5.25
CA PRO A 162 -9.56 52.11 4.84
C PRO A 162 -9.98 51.43 3.53
N GLU A 163 -11.30 51.32 3.46
CA GLU A 163 -12.19 50.80 2.43
C GLU A 163 -12.20 51.64 1.12
N LEU A 164 -13.10 51.22 0.21
CA LEU A 164 -13.60 51.86 -1.03
C LEU A 164 -12.87 51.39 -2.29
N GLU A 165 -13.51 51.06 -3.42
CA GLU A 165 -14.90 51.12 -3.89
C GLU A 165 -14.88 50.34 -5.21
N GLY A 166 -15.87 49.50 -5.46
CA GLY A 166 -15.92 48.67 -6.67
C GLY A 166 -17.33 48.16 -6.90
N ASP A 167 -18.25 49.10 -7.10
CA ASP A 167 -19.58 48.84 -7.63
C ASP A 167 -19.44 48.27 -9.05
N ASP A 168 -19.86 47.02 -9.24
CA ASP A 168 -20.48 46.55 -10.48
C ASP A 168 -21.51 45.47 -10.11
N ILE A 169 -22.69 45.97 -9.74
CA ILE A 169 -23.95 45.24 -9.69
C ILE A 169 -24.28 44.75 -11.10
N TYR A 170 -24.51 43.45 -11.26
CA TYR A 170 -25.44 42.97 -12.29
C TYR A 170 -26.41 41.92 -11.72
N GLU A 171 -27.68 42.16 -12.05
CA GLU A 171 -28.91 41.59 -11.53
C GLU A 171 -29.05 40.07 -11.71
N VAL A 172 -29.49 39.41 -10.64
CA VAL A 172 -30.08 38.06 -10.69
C VAL A 172 -31.57 38.20 -11.03
N LEU A 173 -31.99 37.62 -12.17
CA LEU A 173 -33.40 37.54 -12.56
C LEU A 173 -34.17 36.54 -11.65
N PRO A 174 -35.30 36.95 -11.03
CA PRO A 174 -36.14 36.04 -10.27
C PRO A 174 -37.36 35.51 -11.06
N GLY A 175 -37.66 34.23 -10.84
CA GLY A 175 -38.98 33.59 -11.06
C GLY A 175 -39.18 32.99 -12.46
N GLU A 176 -39.89 31.88 -12.66
CA GLU A 176 -40.90 31.22 -11.83
C GLU A 176 -41.00 29.71 -12.20
N ILE A 177 -41.28 28.88 -11.19
CA ILE A 177 -41.91 27.55 -11.37
C ILE A 177 -43.42 27.81 -11.25
N PRO A 178 -44.29 27.22 -12.10
CA PRO A 178 -45.10 26.13 -11.56
C PRO A 178 -45.41 24.99 -12.57
N ASN A 179 -45.27 23.78 -12.03
CA ASN A 179 -46.24 22.67 -12.01
C ASN A 179 -46.91 22.11 -13.29
N SER A 180 -46.76 20.79 -13.40
CA SER A 180 -47.78 19.79 -13.72
C SER A 180 -48.35 19.72 -15.15
N GLN A 181 -48.00 18.63 -15.84
CA GLN A 181 -48.97 17.63 -16.32
C GLN A 181 -48.36 16.24 -16.21
#